data_AF-A0A0C3N4M7-F1
#
_entry.id   AF-A0A0C3N4M7-F1
#
_cell.length_a   1.000
_cell.length_b   1.000
_cell.length_c   1.000
_cell.angle_alpha   90.00
_cell.angle_beta   90.00
_cell.angle_gamma   90.00
#
_symmetry.space_group_name_H-M   'P 1'
#
loop_
_entity.id
_entity.type
_entity.pdbx_description
1 polymer ?
#
loop_
_entity_poly.entity_id
_entity_poly.type
_entity_poly.pdbx_seq_one_letter_code
_entity_poly.pdbx_strand_id
1 'polypeptide(L)'
;MPSQRQSNTPQPTPGHVRDYSQVADEELVVLTDDSTNTEWEKSAEKVRQREETEQREREHEAERKAKREEAKRWKAAEEEAERQRQRASAERAQARQDEATQRLTGVVYDVNTAQKVPGASVVVTTTRRAPCTRCIASLTAGQCEPGQGKTRACVPCHNKKKTCSWTREEAAAGPSRKRAGTGSSRGEKKKRTRGKGKEKATEMEEADDEREVGGEDEPATPLEGPSGAKVHTRWAEWEQERQLQAMERQAKAHETTALAFERMAEAAERMAVAAEQTANEWALYRTWAEWAEMRRREDAREARMAELERTGGGWKRPQSEAAEDKNEAADEGAEGDNEEEEEVRGEKEGGEEQEGGGEQAMEE
;
A
#
# COMPACT_ATOMS: atom_id res chain seq x y z
N MET A 1 -1.15 4.79 37.24
CA MET A 1 -1.93 4.15 38.33
C MET A 1 -2.94 3.19 37.71
N PRO A 2 -2.77 1.86 37.81
CA PRO A 2 -3.66 0.90 37.16
C PRO A 2 -4.97 0.81 37.95
N SER A 3 -6.09 1.06 37.26
CA SER A 3 -7.44 0.95 37.81
C SER A 3 -7.76 -0.51 38.11
N GLN A 4 -7.77 -0.84 39.39
CA GLN A 4 -8.10 -2.14 39.93
C GLN A 4 -9.61 -2.38 39.77
N ARG A 5 -10.02 -3.05 38.69
CA ARG A 5 -11.41 -3.49 38.47
C ARG A 5 -11.80 -4.47 39.59
N GLN A 6 -12.66 -4.03 40.51
CA GLN A 6 -13.29 -4.88 41.50
C GLN A 6 -14.32 -5.78 40.81
N SER A 7 -14.01 -7.09 40.71
CA SER A 7 -14.93 -8.12 40.23
C SER A 7 -15.99 -8.40 41.29
N ASN A 8 -17.20 -7.86 41.12
CA ASN A 8 -18.36 -8.18 41.94
C ASN A 8 -19.01 -9.49 41.44
N THR A 9 -18.33 -10.61 41.66
CA THR A 9 -18.94 -11.94 41.45
C THR A 9 -19.88 -12.23 42.62
N PRO A 10 -21.19 -12.44 42.41
CA PRO A 10 -22.12 -12.78 43.47
C PRO A 10 -21.69 -14.10 44.14
N GLN A 11 -21.63 -14.13 45.47
CA GLN A 11 -21.37 -15.38 46.18
C GLN A 11 -22.46 -16.41 45.86
N PRO A 12 -22.09 -17.67 45.56
CA PRO A 12 -23.07 -18.72 45.35
C PRO A 12 -23.84 -18.95 46.64
N THR A 13 -25.16 -18.78 46.57
CA THR A 13 -26.09 -19.08 47.67
C THR A 13 -25.89 -20.53 48.11
N PRO A 14 -25.75 -20.82 49.43
CA PRO A 14 -25.57 -22.18 49.94
C PRO A 14 -26.67 -23.10 49.42
N GLY A 15 -26.28 -24.00 48.51
CA GLY A 15 -27.19 -24.90 47.83
C GLY A 15 -27.88 -25.82 48.83
N HIS A 16 -29.21 -25.81 48.80
CA HIS A 16 -30.07 -26.77 49.48
C HIS A 16 -29.74 -28.18 48.96
N VAL A 17 -29.01 -28.94 49.77
CA VAL A 17 -28.72 -30.36 49.53
C VAL A 17 -30.05 -31.10 49.57
N ARG A 18 -30.58 -31.45 48.40
CA ARG A 18 -31.72 -32.36 48.30
C ARG A 18 -31.22 -33.75 48.68
N ASP A 19 -31.74 -34.25 49.79
CA ASP A 19 -31.53 -35.62 50.22
C ASP A 19 -32.33 -36.55 49.30
N TYR A 20 -31.64 -37.15 48.33
CA TYR A 20 -32.22 -38.12 47.38
C TYR A 20 -32.41 -39.52 48.01
N SER A 21 -32.20 -39.66 49.32
CA SER A 21 -32.25 -40.96 50.02
C SER A 21 -33.68 -41.48 50.31
N GLN A 22 -34.72 -40.85 49.77
CA GLN A 22 -36.14 -41.19 50.06
C GLN A 22 -37.02 -41.40 48.83
N VAL A 23 -36.46 -41.69 47.66
CA VAL A 23 -37.27 -42.25 46.57
C VAL A 23 -37.41 -43.74 46.83
N ALA A 24 -38.59 -44.14 47.31
CA ALA A 24 -38.94 -45.55 47.46
C ALA A 24 -38.88 -46.23 46.09
N ASP A 25 -38.08 -47.28 45.98
CA ASP A 25 -37.97 -48.18 44.83
C ASP A 25 -39.25 -49.01 44.67
N GLU A 26 -40.39 -48.35 44.45
CA GLU A 26 -41.64 -49.02 44.11
C GLU A 26 -41.80 -48.99 42.59
N GLU A 27 -41.72 -50.19 42.02
CA GLU A 27 -42.22 -50.54 40.69
C GLU A 27 -41.35 -50.16 39.47
N LEU A 28 -40.04 -50.44 39.52
CA LEU A 28 -39.29 -50.70 38.29
C LEU A 28 -39.71 -52.08 37.74
N VAL A 29 -40.84 -52.12 37.02
CA VAL A 29 -41.18 -53.23 36.12
C VAL A 29 -40.04 -53.34 35.11
N VAL A 30 -39.11 -54.26 35.39
CA VAL A 30 -38.09 -54.68 34.44
C VAL A 30 -38.83 -55.34 33.29
N LEU A 31 -39.17 -54.54 32.28
CA LEU A 31 -39.64 -55.00 30.98
C LEU A 31 -38.48 -55.78 30.37
N THR A 32 -38.45 -57.07 30.66
CA THR A 32 -37.46 -58.00 30.14
C THR A 32 -37.60 -58.09 28.63
N ASP A 33 -36.48 -57.78 27.98
CA ASP A 33 -35.97 -58.44 26.78
C ASP A 33 -36.20 -57.77 25.40
N ASP A 34 -35.66 -56.55 25.26
CA ASP A 34 -35.21 -55.98 23.98
C ASP A 34 -33.67 -55.74 23.95
N SER A 35 -32.91 -56.41 24.83
CA SER A 35 -31.49 -56.07 25.08
C SER A 35 -30.57 -56.26 23.85
N THR A 36 -30.90 -57.23 22.99
CA THR A 36 -30.18 -57.48 21.73
C THR A 36 -30.38 -56.35 20.72
N ASN A 37 -31.55 -55.69 20.73
CA ASN A 37 -31.84 -54.61 19.79
C ASN A 37 -30.98 -53.36 20.11
N THR A 38 -30.78 -53.07 21.39
CA THR A 38 -29.92 -51.96 21.85
C THR A 38 -28.44 -52.10 21.48
N GLU A 39 -27.89 -53.31 21.37
CA GLU A 39 -26.49 -53.49 20.97
C GLU A 39 -26.28 -53.26 19.46
N TRP A 40 -27.25 -53.69 18.65
CA TRP A 40 -27.26 -53.43 17.21
C TRP A 40 -27.38 -51.93 16.91
N GLU A 41 -28.26 -51.22 17.62
CA GLU A 41 -28.42 -49.77 17.46
C GLU A 41 -27.15 -48.99 17.84
N LYS A 42 -26.50 -49.33 18.96
CA LYS A 42 -25.23 -48.70 19.37
C LYS A 42 -24.10 -48.95 18.37
N SER A 43 -24.08 -50.13 17.75
CA SER A 43 -23.07 -50.46 16.73
C SER A 43 -23.32 -49.70 15.43
N ALA A 44 -24.58 -49.62 15.00
CA ALA A 44 -24.97 -48.81 13.83
C ALA A 44 -24.68 -47.31 14.04
N GLU A 45 -24.93 -46.79 15.25
CA GLU A 45 -24.63 -45.40 15.58
C GLU A 45 -23.13 -45.11 15.53
N LYS A 46 -22.29 -46.00 16.08
CA LYS A 46 -20.83 -45.87 15.99
C LYS A 46 -20.32 -45.90 14.55
N VAL A 47 -20.93 -46.69 13.67
CA VAL A 47 -20.58 -46.70 12.24
C VAL A 47 -20.95 -45.37 11.60
N ARG A 48 -22.16 -44.83 11.85
CA ARG A 48 -22.56 -43.51 11.35
C ARG A 48 -21.62 -42.40 11.83
N GLN A 49 -21.24 -42.39 13.11
CA GLN A 49 -20.31 -41.38 13.63
C GLN A 49 -18.93 -41.45 12.97
N ARG A 50 -18.42 -42.66 12.66
CA ARG A 50 -17.16 -42.82 11.92
C ARG A 50 -17.27 -42.32 10.49
N GLU A 51 -18.36 -42.66 9.80
CA GLU A 51 -18.62 -42.21 8.43
C GLU A 51 -18.75 -40.68 8.35
N GLU A 52 -19.47 -40.06 9.29
CA GLU A 52 -19.59 -38.61 9.38
C GLU A 52 -18.23 -37.93 9.63
N THR A 53 -17.40 -38.51 10.51
CA THR A 53 -16.06 -37.98 10.79
C THR A 53 -15.16 -38.08 9.56
N GLU A 54 -15.20 -39.21 8.86
CA GLU A 54 -14.45 -39.42 7.61
C GLU A 54 -14.94 -38.48 6.49
N GLN A 55 -16.25 -38.23 6.41
CA GLN A 55 -16.81 -37.26 5.46
C GLN A 55 -16.30 -35.85 5.75
N ARG A 56 -16.32 -35.40 7.02
CA ARG A 56 -15.79 -34.09 7.41
C ARG A 56 -14.31 -33.94 7.10
N GLU A 57 -13.52 -35.01 7.27
CA GLU A 57 -12.10 -34.99 6.93
C GLU A 57 -11.87 -34.83 5.42
N ARG A 58 -12.65 -35.56 4.60
CA ARG A 58 -12.60 -35.43 3.14
C ARG A 58 -13.01 -34.04 2.65
N GLU A 59 -14.04 -33.45 3.25
CA GLU A 59 -14.48 -32.08 2.95
C GLU A 59 -13.39 -31.06 3.28
N HIS A 60 -12.76 -31.16 4.45
CA HIS A 60 -11.66 -30.27 4.85
C HIS A 60 -10.40 -30.47 4.00
N GLU A 61 -10.11 -31.69 3.54
CA GLU A 61 -9.04 -31.93 2.57
C GLU A 61 -9.35 -31.28 1.21
N ALA A 62 -10.58 -31.44 0.70
CA ALA A 62 -11.03 -30.81 -0.53
C ALA A 62 -10.96 -29.29 -0.46
N GLU A 63 -11.36 -28.69 0.66
CA GLU A 63 -11.27 -27.25 0.91
C GLU A 63 -9.82 -26.77 0.92
N ARG A 64 -8.92 -27.46 1.64
CA ARG A 64 -7.48 -27.12 1.64
C ARG A 64 -6.88 -27.23 0.25
N LYS A 65 -7.30 -28.21 -0.55
CA LYS A 65 -6.86 -28.39 -1.93
C LYS A 65 -7.38 -27.25 -2.84
N ALA A 66 -8.65 -26.86 -2.68
CA ALA A 66 -9.24 -25.75 -3.41
C ALA A 66 -8.52 -24.43 -3.10
N LYS A 67 -8.28 -24.12 -1.82
CA LYS A 67 -7.52 -22.93 -1.38
C LYS A 67 -6.10 -22.90 -1.96
N ARG A 68 -5.41 -24.04 -2.04
CA ARG A 68 -4.08 -24.13 -2.67
C ARG A 68 -4.12 -23.86 -4.17
N GLU A 69 -5.12 -24.38 -4.88
CA GLU A 69 -5.28 -24.13 -6.31
C GLU A 69 -5.65 -22.66 -6.58
N GLU A 70 -6.51 -22.07 -5.75
CA GLU A 70 -6.84 -20.65 -5.82
C GLU A 70 -5.60 -19.76 -5.58
N ALA A 71 -4.78 -20.08 -4.57
CA ALA A 71 -3.53 -19.38 -4.31
C ALA A 71 -2.54 -19.48 -5.49
N LYS A 72 -2.49 -20.62 -6.20
CA LYS A 72 -1.67 -20.76 -7.42
C LYS A 72 -2.21 -19.88 -8.55
N ARG A 73 -3.53 -19.82 -8.73
CA ARG A 73 -4.17 -18.96 -9.73
C ARG A 73 -3.91 -17.48 -9.45
N TRP A 74 -4.00 -17.07 -8.18
CA TRP A 74 -3.68 -15.71 -7.76
C TRP A 74 -2.22 -15.35 -8.08
N LYS A 75 -1.26 -16.21 -7.70
CA LYS A 75 0.16 -15.99 -8.03
C LYS A 75 0.43 -15.90 -9.54
N ALA A 76 -0.21 -16.75 -10.34
CA ALA A 76 -0.08 -16.69 -11.80
C ALA A 76 -0.64 -15.39 -12.39
N ALA A 77 -1.79 -14.93 -11.89
CA ALA A 77 -2.40 -13.67 -12.30
C ALA A 77 -1.54 -12.46 -11.90
N GLU A 78 -0.96 -12.48 -10.70
CA GLU A 78 -0.04 -11.43 -10.23
C GLU A 78 1.24 -11.35 -11.07
N GLU A 79 1.85 -12.50 -11.39
CA GLU A 79 3.03 -12.59 -12.26
C GLU A 79 2.72 -12.08 -13.69
N GLU A 80 1.54 -12.39 -14.23
CA GLU A 80 1.10 -11.86 -15.51
C GLU A 80 0.90 -10.34 -15.47
N ALA A 81 0.27 -9.83 -14.42
CA ALA A 81 0.11 -8.39 -14.21
C ALA A 81 1.46 -7.66 -14.11
N GLU A 82 2.45 -8.27 -13.43
CA GLU A 82 3.80 -7.73 -13.38
C GLU A 82 4.47 -7.71 -14.77
N ARG A 83 4.36 -8.79 -15.54
CA ARG A 83 4.84 -8.82 -16.93
C ARG A 83 4.20 -7.73 -17.79
N GLN A 84 2.92 -7.46 -17.61
CA GLN A 84 2.24 -6.36 -18.30
C GLN A 84 2.80 -5.00 -17.88
N ARG A 85 3.03 -4.76 -16.58
CA ARG A 85 3.69 -3.53 -16.09
C ARG A 85 5.08 -3.36 -16.68
N GLN A 86 5.88 -4.42 -16.74
CA GLN A 86 7.22 -4.40 -17.32
C GLN A 86 7.17 -4.07 -18.82
N ARG A 87 6.24 -4.66 -19.58
CA ARG A 87 6.04 -4.34 -21.01
C ARG A 87 5.65 -2.87 -21.21
N ALA A 88 4.68 -2.39 -20.44
CA ALA A 88 4.25 -0.98 -20.51
C ALA A 88 5.39 -0.01 -20.14
N SER A 89 6.22 -0.37 -19.15
CA SER A 89 7.39 0.44 -18.78
C SER A 89 8.46 0.42 -19.89
N ALA A 90 8.73 -0.73 -20.50
CA ALA A 90 9.67 -0.86 -21.61
C ALA A 90 9.20 -0.06 -22.84
N GLU A 91 7.92 -0.14 -23.18
CA GLU A 91 7.30 0.62 -24.26
C GLU A 91 7.40 2.14 -24.02
N ARG A 92 7.12 2.60 -22.79
CA ARG A 92 7.31 4.01 -22.42
C ARG A 92 8.77 4.46 -22.55
N ALA A 93 9.72 3.61 -22.15
CA ALA A 93 11.13 3.91 -22.28
C ALA A 93 11.55 4.00 -23.76
N GLN A 94 11.05 3.09 -24.59
CA GLN A 94 11.27 3.11 -26.04
C GLN A 94 10.66 4.36 -26.68
N ALA A 95 9.42 4.72 -26.34
CA ALA A 95 8.77 5.93 -26.84
C ALA A 95 9.57 7.19 -26.50
N ARG A 96 10.17 7.27 -25.30
CA ARG A 96 11.08 8.37 -24.93
C ARG A 96 12.36 8.40 -25.79
N GLN A 97 12.91 7.23 -26.13
CA GLN A 97 14.08 7.15 -27.01
C GLN A 97 13.75 7.53 -28.46
N ASP A 98 12.60 7.10 -28.97
CA ASP A 98 12.12 7.45 -30.31
C ASP A 98 11.83 8.96 -30.41
N GLU A 99 11.21 9.55 -29.38
CA GLU A 99 11.00 10.99 -29.30
C GLU A 99 12.33 11.76 -29.29
N ALA A 100 13.30 11.33 -28.49
CA ALA A 100 14.63 11.94 -28.47
C ALA A 100 15.34 11.82 -29.83
N THR A 101 15.20 10.69 -30.51
CA THR A 101 15.75 10.45 -31.84
C THR A 101 15.08 11.35 -32.88
N GLN A 102 13.75 11.48 -32.85
CA GLN A 102 13.00 12.39 -33.73
C GLN A 102 13.39 13.86 -33.50
N ARG A 103 13.59 14.28 -32.25
CA ARG A 103 14.08 15.64 -31.95
C ARG A 103 15.48 15.87 -32.53
N LEU A 104 16.36 14.89 -32.46
CA LEU A 104 17.70 14.97 -33.04
C LEU A 104 17.68 15.01 -34.57
N THR A 105 16.87 14.17 -35.22
CA THR A 105 16.78 14.15 -36.69
C THR A 105 16.09 15.40 -37.24
N GLY A 106 15.03 15.90 -36.59
CA GLY A 106 14.35 17.13 -36.98
C GLY A 106 15.28 18.36 -37.01
N VAL A 107 16.13 18.52 -35.98
CA VAL A 107 17.13 19.60 -35.95
C VAL A 107 18.13 19.50 -37.11
N VAL A 108 18.48 18.29 -37.54
CA VAL A 108 19.41 18.07 -38.68
C VAL A 108 18.75 18.42 -40.02
N TYR A 109 17.44 18.20 -40.17
CA TYR A 109 16.71 18.57 -41.39
C TYR A 109 16.49 20.09 -41.52
N ASP A 110 16.20 20.80 -40.43
CA ASP A 110 16.03 22.27 -40.46
C ASP A 110 17.33 23.03 -40.80
N VAL A 111 18.49 22.51 -40.38
CA VAL A 111 19.80 23.09 -40.73
C VAL A 111 20.11 22.96 -42.23
N ASN A 112 19.62 21.91 -42.89
CA ASN A 112 19.87 21.68 -44.32
C ASN A 112 18.90 22.40 -45.26
N THR A 113 17.67 22.70 -44.82
CA THR A 113 16.66 23.39 -45.65
C THR A 113 16.84 24.91 -45.65
N ALA A 114 17.34 25.51 -44.56
CA ALA A 114 17.65 26.94 -44.51
C ALA A 114 18.88 27.37 -45.35
N GLN A 115 19.65 26.42 -45.90
CA GLN A 115 20.91 26.70 -46.61
C GLN A 115 20.74 26.85 -48.14
N LYS A 116 19.54 26.69 -48.69
CA LYS A 116 19.25 26.92 -50.12
C LYS A 116 18.59 28.29 -50.35
N VAL A 117 19.28 29.36 -49.99
CA VAL A 117 19.00 30.69 -50.57
C VAL A 117 20.23 31.09 -51.40
N PRO A 118 20.12 31.16 -52.74
CA PRO A 118 21.21 31.60 -53.58
C PRO A 118 21.34 33.12 -53.47
N GLY A 119 22.11 33.57 -52.48
CA GLY A 119 22.49 34.96 -52.34
C GLY A 119 22.41 35.45 -50.90
N ALA A 120 23.55 35.93 -50.41
CA ALA A 120 23.75 36.69 -49.17
C ALA A 120 23.96 35.89 -47.88
N SER A 121 25.18 36.10 -47.36
CA SER A 121 25.71 35.79 -46.03
C SER A 121 25.98 34.31 -45.71
N VAL A 122 27.27 33.97 -45.77
CA VAL A 122 27.85 32.77 -45.19
C VAL A 122 27.65 32.85 -43.67
N VAL A 123 26.54 32.34 -43.15
CA VAL A 123 26.43 32.05 -41.73
C VAL A 123 27.30 30.82 -41.48
N VAL A 124 28.50 31.07 -40.95
CA VAL A 124 29.39 30.02 -40.48
C VAL A 124 28.74 29.37 -39.26
N THR A 125 27.98 28.31 -39.49
CA THR A 125 27.59 27.39 -38.43
C THR A 125 28.86 26.74 -37.91
N THR A 126 29.42 27.30 -36.84
CA THR A 126 30.50 26.64 -36.11
C THR A 126 29.89 25.41 -35.44
N THR A 127 30.06 24.24 -36.04
CA THR A 127 29.81 22.97 -35.36
C THR A 127 30.62 23.00 -34.07
N ARG A 128 29.92 23.11 -32.93
CA ARG A 128 30.57 23.10 -31.62
C ARG A 128 31.35 21.80 -31.50
N ARG A 129 32.68 21.89 -31.59
CA ARG A 129 33.56 20.74 -31.41
C ARG A 129 33.41 20.22 -29.99
N ALA A 130 33.39 18.90 -29.85
CA ALA A 130 33.35 18.25 -28.55
C ALA A 130 34.52 18.73 -27.69
N PRO A 131 34.29 19.07 -26.41
CA PRO A 131 35.33 19.54 -25.50
C PRO A 131 36.46 18.51 -25.39
N CYS A 132 37.70 18.96 -25.21
CA CYS A 132 38.81 18.02 -25.08
C CYS A 132 38.61 17.12 -23.83
N THR A 133 39.05 15.86 -23.89
CA THR A 133 38.91 14.88 -22.79
C THR A 133 39.38 15.40 -21.44
N ARG A 134 40.39 16.28 -21.44
CA ARG A 134 40.92 16.92 -20.22
C ARG A 134 39.96 17.96 -19.62
N CYS A 135 39.25 18.72 -20.46
CA CYS A 135 38.22 19.66 -20.01
C CYS A 135 36.96 18.93 -19.55
N ILE A 136 36.64 17.77 -20.13
CA ILE A 136 35.57 16.88 -19.66
C ILE A 136 35.90 16.37 -18.25
N ALA A 137 37.09 15.80 -18.06
CA ALA A 137 37.53 15.27 -16.77
C ALA A 137 37.67 16.36 -15.69
N SER A 138 37.94 17.61 -16.08
CA SER A 138 38.01 18.75 -15.14
C SER A 138 36.66 19.40 -14.86
N LEU A 139 35.56 18.88 -15.43
CA LEU A 139 34.21 19.48 -15.42
C LEU A 139 34.15 20.92 -15.97
N THR A 140 35.20 21.39 -16.64
CA THR A 140 35.26 22.71 -17.33
C THR A 140 34.88 22.61 -18.81
N ALA A 141 34.09 21.59 -19.17
CA ALA A 141 33.71 21.29 -20.55
C ALA A 141 33.02 22.48 -21.25
N GLY A 142 32.24 23.27 -20.50
CA GLY A 142 31.56 24.47 -21.01
C GLY A 142 32.49 25.65 -21.34
N GLN A 143 33.77 25.61 -20.93
CA GLN A 143 34.76 26.66 -21.19
C GLN A 143 35.82 26.22 -22.22
N CYS A 144 35.62 25.07 -22.87
CA CYS A 144 36.57 24.52 -23.82
C CYS A 144 36.43 25.21 -25.19
N GLU A 145 36.98 26.41 -25.31
CA GLU A 145 37.01 27.15 -26.57
C GLU A 145 38.33 26.90 -27.33
N PRO A 146 38.30 26.85 -28.67
CA PRO A 146 39.51 26.86 -29.50
C PRO A 146 40.35 28.09 -29.20
N GLY A 147 41.61 27.87 -28.81
CA GLY A 147 42.56 28.95 -28.63
C GLY A 147 42.71 29.74 -29.92
N GLN A 148 42.48 31.05 -29.87
CA GLN A 148 42.72 31.94 -31.01
C GLN A 148 44.23 32.21 -31.11
N GLY A 149 44.94 31.46 -31.97
CA GLY A 149 46.38 31.64 -32.18
C GLY A 149 47.08 30.46 -32.83
N LYS A 150 48.42 30.50 -32.89
CA LYS A 150 49.25 29.41 -33.42
C LYS A 150 49.19 28.14 -32.55
N THR A 151 48.68 28.24 -31.34
CA THR A 151 48.56 27.15 -30.38
C THR A 151 47.23 26.43 -30.59
N ARG A 152 47.26 25.19 -31.09
CA ARG A 152 46.08 24.32 -31.28
C ARG A 152 45.47 23.80 -29.96
N ALA A 153 45.82 24.39 -28.82
CA ALA A 153 45.32 23.98 -27.52
C ALA A 153 44.04 24.74 -27.16
N CYS A 154 43.15 24.07 -26.43
CA CYS A 154 41.99 24.73 -25.82
C CYS A 154 42.43 25.84 -24.86
N VAL A 155 41.65 26.93 -24.71
CA VAL A 155 42.00 28.05 -23.80
C VAL A 155 42.36 27.57 -22.37
N PRO A 156 41.56 26.68 -21.73
CA PRO A 156 41.91 26.12 -20.42
C PRO A 156 43.24 25.33 -20.41
N CYS A 157 43.51 24.59 -21.48
CA CYS A 157 44.70 23.76 -21.64
C CYS A 157 45.96 24.62 -21.80
N HIS A 158 45.84 25.67 -22.62
CA HIS A 158 46.90 26.62 -22.90
C HIS A 158 47.30 27.39 -21.64
N ASN A 159 46.30 27.92 -20.90
CA ASN A 159 46.55 28.65 -19.65
C ASN A 159 47.26 27.80 -18.61
N LYS A 160 46.96 26.50 -18.56
CA LYS A 160 47.60 25.54 -17.66
C LYS A 160 48.92 24.96 -18.21
N LYS A 161 49.37 25.38 -19.40
CA LYS A 161 50.52 24.82 -20.15
C LYS A 161 50.47 23.28 -20.24
N LYS A 162 49.28 22.70 -20.37
CA LYS A 162 49.08 21.25 -20.47
C LYS A 162 48.80 20.84 -21.92
N THR A 163 49.24 19.64 -22.28
CA THR A 163 48.95 19.04 -23.59
C THR A 163 47.44 18.90 -23.77
N CYS A 164 46.92 19.51 -24.84
CA CYS A 164 45.51 19.44 -25.20
C CYS A 164 45.28 18.22 -26.11
N SER A 165 44.31 17.38 -25.79
CA SER A 165 43.98 16.22 -26.63
C SER A 165 43.45 16.58 -28.01
N TRP A 166 42.96 17.81 -28.22
CA TRP A 166 42.53 18.30 -29.54
C TRP A 166 43.64 18.33 -30.59
N THR A 167 44.92 18.36 -30.18
CA THR A 167 46.01 18.38 -31.17
C THR A 167 46.31 17.00 -31.76
N ARG A 168 45.80 15.92 -31.18
CA ARG A 168 46.22 14.55 -31.52
C ARG A 168 45.32 13.85 -32.55
N GLU A 169 44.02 14.14 -32.58
CA GLU A 169 43.09 13.42 -33.45
C GLU A 169 42.98 13.96 -34.89
N GLU A 170 43.32 15.23 -35.16
CA GLU A 170 43.24 15.77 -36.54
C GLU A 170 44.46 15.46 -37.43
N ALA A 171 45.54 14.89 -36.89
CA ALA A 171 46.71 14.52 -37.69
C ALA A 171 46.56 13.17 -38.42
N ALA A 172 45.49 12.40 -38.15
CA ALA A 172 45.30 11.06 -38.70
C ALA A 172 44.40 11.01 -39.95
N ALA A 173 43.84 12.13 -40.43
CA ALA A 173 42.92 12.13 -41.57
C ALA A 173 43.22 13.23 -42.60
N GLY A 174 44.10 12.93 -43.56
CA GLY A 174 43.98 13.43 -44.95
C GLY A 174 45.07 14.38 -45.47
N PRO A 175 45.44 14.28 -46.76
CA PRO A 175 46.63 14.91 -47.33
C PRO A 175 46.46 16.39 -47.69
N SER A 176 47.59 17.10 -47.65
CA SER A 176 47.81 18.53 -47.86
C SER A 176 47.04 19.18 -49.02
N ARG A 177 46.49 20.38 -48.80
CA ARG A 177 46.36 21.44 -49.82
C ARG A 177 46.37 22.84 -49.17
N LYS A 178 47.36 23.65 -49.56
CA LYS A 178 47.56 25.05 -49.16
C LYS A 178 46.58 25.96 -49.90
N ARG A 179 46.05 27.00 -49.26
CA ARG A 179 45.78 28.31 -49.90
C ARG A 179 45.83 29.45 -48.89
N ALA A 180 46.32 30.57 -49.39
CA ALA A 180 46.79 31.74 -48.67
C ALA A 180 45.73 32.86 -48.63
N GLY A 181 45.89 33.75 -47.64
CA GLY A 181 45.48 35.15 -47.67
C GLY A 181 44.06 35.47 -47.19
N THR A 182 43.70 36.65 -46.70
CA THR A 182 44.40 37.91 -46.39
C THR A 182 43.37 38.80 -45.67
N GLY A 183 43.77 39.60 -44.67
CA GLY A 183 43.11 40.86 -44.29
C GLY A 183 42.02 40.76 -43.20
N SER A 184 42.15 41.43 -42.03
CA SER A 184 42.03 42.89 -41.80
C SER A 184 40.55 43.32 -41.83
N SER A 185 39.93 44.02 -40.89
CA SER A 185 40.35 44.77 -39.69
C SER A 185 39.09 45.25 -38.93
N ARG A 186 39.30 45.81 -37.73
CA ARG A 186 38.67 47.06 -37.23
C ARG A 186 37.21 47.03 -36.72
N GLY A 187 37.07 47.52 -35.48
CA GLY A 187 35.84 48.09 -34.92
C GLY A 187 35.29 47.28 -33.76
N GLU A 188 35.56 47.64 -32.51
CA GLU A 188 34.83 48.64 -31.71
C GLU A 188 33.69 48.06 -30.85
N LYS A 189 33.96 48.11 -29.54
CA LYS A 189 33.10 48.65 -28.46
C LYS A 189 31.77 47.97 -28.08
N LYS A 190 31.67 47.85 -26.75
CA LYS A 190 30.48 48.02 -25.87
C LYS A 190 29.49 46.82 -25.89
N LYS A 191 28.82 46.42 -24.80
CA LYS A 191 28.58 47.02 -23.47
C LYS A 191 28.03 45.91 -22.54
N ARG A 192 28.25 46.10 -21.23
CA ARG A 192 27.53 45.50 -20.08
C ARG A 192 26.01 45.38 -20.26
N THR A 193 25.42 44.34 -19.67
CA THR A 193 24.40 44.33 -18.58
C THR A 193 24.31 42.88 -18.07
N ARG A 194 24.50 42.52 -16.78
CA ARG A 194 23.79 42.81 -15.52
C ARG A 194 22.32 42.38 -15.53
N GLY A 195 22.02 41.25 -14.88
CA GLY A 195 20.68 40.80 -14.45
C GLY A 195 20.68 39.28 -14.22
N LYS A 196 20.82 38.74 -13.00
CA LYS A 196 19.88 38.70 -11.85
C LYS A 196 18.75 37.68 -12.13
N GLY A 197 18.87 36.44 -11.62
CA GLY A 197 18.11 35.91 -10.46
C GLY A 197 16.77 35.30 -10.92
N LYS A 198 16.29 34.13 -10.51
CA LYS A 198 16.22 33.51 -9.18
C LYS A 198 15.83 32.04 -9.36
N GLU A 199 16.53 31.13 -8.68
CA GLU A 199 16.05 29.78 -8.37
C GLU A 199 15.12 29.84 -7.15
N LYS A 200 14.04 29.04 -7.17
CA LYS A 200 13.24 28.73 -5.99
C LYS A 200 13.64 27.34 -5.51
N ALA A 201 14.18 27.31 -4.30
CA ALA A 201 14.41 26.12 -3.51
C ALA A 201 13.09 25.65 -2.88
N THR A 202 12.90 24.33 -2.85
CA THR A 202 11.93 23.66 -1.98
C THR A 202 12.71 23.21 -0.76
N GLU A 203 12.47 23.87 0.37
CA GLU A 203 12.94 23.47 1.71
C GLU A 203 12.33 22.12 2.09
N MET A 204 13.18 21.19 2.51
CA MET A 204 12.81 20.11 3.41
C MET A 204 13.60 20.37 4.70
N GLU A 205 12.86 20.70 5.73
CA GLU A 205 13.29 21.01 7.09
C GLU A 205 13.85 19.74 7.73
N GLU A 206 15.15 19.73 8.03
CA GLU A 206 15.80 18.66 8.78
C GLU A 206 16.40 19.28 10.05
N ALA A 207 16.00 18.73 11.18
CA ALA A 207 16.23 19.26 12.52
C ALA A 207 17.70 19.20 12.94
N ASP A 208 18.08 20.25 13.67
CA ASP A 208 19.33 20.52 14.35
C ASP A 208 19.81 19.37 15.25
N ASP A 209 21.07 18.98 15.09
CA ASP A 209 21.87 18.36 16.16
C ASP A 209 23.27 19.01 16.12
N GLU A 210 23.33 20.25 16.60
CA GLU A 210 24.55 21.02 16.77
C GLU A 210 25.40 20.40 17.89
N ARG A 211 26.40 19.58 17.53
CA ARG A 211 27.59 19.38 18.36
C ARG A 211 28.73 20.23 17.84
N GLU A 212 28.87 21.41 18.41
CA GLU A 212 30.11 22.19 18.38
C GLU A 212 31.25 21.38 19.03
N VAL A 213 32.18 20.90 18.21
CA VAL A 213 33.54 20.57 18.65
C VAL A 213 34.48 21.51 17.91
N GLY A 214 34.75 22.65 18.57
CA GLY A 214 35.80 23.57 18.19
C GLY A 214 37.17 22.92 18.36
N GLY A 215 37.90 22.83 17.25
CA GLY A 215 39.29 22.40 17.19
C GLY A 215 39.92 23.00 15.94
N GLU A 216 40.30 24.27 16.02
CA GLU A 216 41.13 24.94 15.03
C GLU A 216 42.55 24.37 15.09
N ASP A 217 42.78 23.24 14.40
CA ASP A 217 44.13 22.80 14.03
C ASP A 217 44.37 23.15 12.56
N GLU A 218 45.08 24.24 12.36
CA GLU A 218 45.59 24.74 11.08
C GLU A 218 46.54 23.69 10.46
N PRO A 219 46.17 23.01 9.34
CA PRO A 219 47.05 22.00 8.79
C PRO A 219 48.21 22.67 8.04
N ALA A 220 49.39 22.55 8.65
CA ALA A 220 50.66 22.86 8.06
C ALA A 220 50.82 22.22 6.67
N THR A 221 51.22 23.06 5.72
CA THR A 221 51.79 22.80 4.38
C THR A 221 51.99 21.32 3.97
N PRO A 222 51.42 20.86 2.83
CA PRO A 222 51.70 19.53 2.30
C PRO A 222 53.13 19.44 1.77
N LEU A 223 53.98 18.75 2.52
CA LEU A 223 55.27 18.23 2.05
C LEU A 223 55.03 17.24 0.90
N GLU A 224 55.72 17.45 -0.23
CA GLU A 224 55.75 16.56 -1.39
C GLU A 224 56.27 15.17 -0.98
N GLY A 225 55.32 14.27 -0.73
CA GLY A 225 55.55 12.85 -0.44
C GLY A 225 55.07 11.94 -1.57
N PRO A 226 55.56 10.68 -1.60
CA PRO A 226 55.67 9.85 -2.79
C PRO A 226 54.31 9.43 -3.39
N SER A 227 54.12 9.76 -4.67
CA SER A 227 53.25 9.09 -5.64
C SER A 227 51.86 8.68 -5.12
N GLY A 228 50.93 9.64 -5.06
CA GLY A 228 49.57 9.56 -4.51
C GLY A 228 48.58 8.53 -5.08
N ALA A 229 49.00 7.55 -5.88
CA ALA A 229 48.10 6.54 -6.43
C ALA A 229 47.53 5.57 -5.37
N LYS A 230 48.27 5.30 -4.27
CA LYS A 230 47.82 4.40 -3.19
C LYS A 230 46.89 5.06 -2.16
N VAL A 231 46.90 6.39 -2.06
CA VAL A 231 46.07 7.11 -1.08
C VAL A 231 44.63 7.23 -1.59
N HIS A 232 44.45 7.36 -2.91
CA HIS A 232 43.12 7.44 -3.52
C HIS A 232 42.31 6.14 -3.42
N THR A 233 42.95 4.96 -3.46
CA THR A 233 42.24 3.68 -3.32
C THR A 233 41.70 3.47 -1.90
N ARG A 234 42.47 3.85 -0.87
CA ARG A 234 42.03 3.73 0.53
C ARG A 234 40.85 4.63 0.85
N TRP A 235 40.75 5.80 0.21
CA TRP A 235 39.64 6.72 0.39
C TRP A 235 38.34 6.18 -0.25
N ALA A 236 38.45 5.58 -1.44
CA ALA A 236 37.32 4.95 -2.11
C ALA A 236 36.77 3.74 -1.34
N GLU A 237 37.63 2.91 -0.76
CA GLU A 237 37.23 1.79 0.11
C GLU A 237 36.47 2.27 1.35
N TRP A 238 36.96 3.34 1.99
CA TRP A 238 36.31 3.92 3.17
C TRP A 238 34.93 4.51 2.84
N GLU A 239 34.79 5.20 1.70
CA GLU A 239 33.50 5.74 1.26
C GLU A 239 32.50 4.62 0.92
N GLN A 240 32.96 3.54 0.29
CA GLN A 240 32.14 2.37 -0.01
C GLN A 240 31.67 1.66 1.27
N GLU A 241 32.54 1.50 2.27
CA GLU A 241 32.17 0.92 3.57
C GLU A 241 31.14 1.79 4.31
N ARG A 242 31.29 3.13 4.22
CA ARG A 242 30.33 4.07 4.79
C ARG A 242 28.95 3.96 4.11
N GLN A 243 28.90 3.78 2.80
CA GLN A 243 27.65 3.57 2.07
C GLN A 243 27.00 2.22 2.41
N LEU A 244 27.78 1.15 2.57
CA LEU A 244 27.29 -0.16 3.00
C LEU A 244 26.68 -0.09 4.41
N GLN A 245 27.34 0.58 5.37
CA GLN A 245 26.76 0.78 6.70
C GLN A 245 25.45 1.59 6.66
N ALA A 246 25.36 2.59 5.80
CA ALA A 246 24.13 3.37 5.64
C ALA A 246 22.98 2.50 5.13
N MET A 247 23.22 1.66 4.11
CA MET A 247 22.24 0.71 3.61
C MET A 247 21.85 -0.34 4.66
N GLU A 248 22.80 -0.85 5.44
CA GLU A 248 22.52 -1.82 6.51
C GLU A 248 21.63 -1.22 7.60
N ARG A 249 21.88 0.03 8.01
CA ARG A 249 21.02 0.75 8.96
C ARG A 249 19.62 0.96 8.41
N GLN A 250 19.51 1.32 7.13
CA GLN A 250 18.22 1.49 6.47
C GLN A 250 17.45 0.15 6.38
N ALA A 251 18.13 -0.93 6.01
CA ALA A 251 17.53 -2.27 5.96
C ALA A 251 17.00 -2.69 7.35
N LYS A 252 17.77 -2.45 8.42
CA LYS A 252 17.35 -2.73 9.79
C LYS A 252 16.15 -1.90 10.23
N ALA A 253 16.07 -0.64 9.80
CA ALA A 253 14.90 0.21 10.07
C ALA A 253 13.64 -0.31 9.35
N HIS A 254 13.76 -0.75 8.09
CA HIS A 254 12.66 -1.37 7.35
C HIS A 254 12.23 -2.72 7.95
N GLU A 255 13.17 -3.55 8.40
CA GLU A 255 12.87 -4.82 9.09
C GLU A 255 12.09 -4.57 10.38
N THR A 256 12.52 -3.59 11.18
CA THR A 256 11.82 -3.18 12.42
C THR A 256 10.41 -2.67 12.12
N THR A 257 10.27 -1.89 11.05
CA THR A 257 8.97 -1.36 10.60
C THR A 257 8.04 -2.48 10.12
N ALA A 258 8.56 -3.44 9.35
CA ALA A 258 7.80 -4.59 8.88
C ALA A 258 7.29 -5.45 10.05
N LEU A 259 8.14 -5.70 11.05
CA LEU A 259 7.75 -6.41 12.28
C LEU A 259 6.62 -5.68 13.04
N ALA A 260 6.64 -4.34 13.06
CA ALA A 260 5.56 -3.56 13.68
C ALA A 260 4.23 -3.72 12.91
N PHE A 261 4.26 -3.72 11.58
CA PHE A 261 3.08 -4.00 10.75
C PHE A 261 2.54 -5.40 10.95
N GLU A 262 3.41 -6.41 11.05
CA GLU A 262 3.01 -7.80 11.32
C GLU A 262 2.27 -7.92 12.66
N ARG A 263 2.77 -7.27 13.71
CA ARG A 263 2.09 -7.24 15.02
C ARG A 263 0.75 -6.52 14.98
N MET A 264 0.63 -5.43 14.21
CA MET A 264 -0.64 -4.75 14.02
C MET A 264 -1.65 -5.61 13.26
N ALA A 265 -1.20 -6.35 12.25
CA ALA A 265 -2.05 -7.29 11.52
C ALA A 265 -2.55 -8.42 12.42
N GLU A 266 -1.67 -9.01 13.25
CA GLU A 266 -2.07 -10.04 14.21
C GLU A 266 -3.08 -9.51 15.24
N ALA A 267 -2.88 -8.27 15.72
CA ALA A 267 -3.84 -7.62 16.60
C ALA A 267 -5.21 -7.41 15.93
N ALA A 268 -5.22 -7.02 14.65
CA ALA A 268 -6.43 -6.87 13.87
C ALA A 268 -7.18 -8.21 13.67
N GLU A 269 -6.45 -9.29 13.39
CA GLU A 269 -7.04 -10.63 13.29
C GLU A 269 -7.67 -11.07 14.61
N ARG A 270 -7.01 -10.86 15.75
CA ARG A 270 -7.58 -11.16 17.07
C ARG A 270 -8.85 -10.36 17.35
N MET A 271 -8.89 -9.08 16.96
CA MET A 271 -10.10 -8.26 17.08
C MET A 271 -11.24 -8.77 16.19
N ALA A 272 -10.95 -9.20 14.97
CA ALA A 272 -11.95 -9.78 14.07
C ALA A 272 -12.55 -11.07 14.64
N VAL A 273 -11.73 -11.96 15.17
CA VAL A 273 -12.19 -13.20 15.83
C VAL A 273 -13.07 -12.89 17.05
N ALA A 274 -12.68 -11.91 17.87
CA ALA A 274 -13.50 -11.50 19.01
C ALA A 274 -14.85 -10.90 18.59
N ALA A 275 -14.88 -10.12 17.51
CA ALA A 275 -16.11 -9.58 16.95
C ALA A 275 -17.04 -10.68 16.42
N GLU A 276 -16.49 -11.70 15.75
CA GLU A 276 -17.25 -12.87 15.28
C GLU A 276 -17.85 -13.68 16.43
N GLN A 277 -17.07 -13.93 17.49
CA GLN A 277 -17.57 -14.59 18.70
C GLN A 277 -18.72 -13.81 19.34
N THR A 278 -18.56 -12.49 19.45
CA THR A 278 -19.62 -11.61 19.97
C THR A 278 -20.88 -11.69 19.10
N ALA A 279 -20.74 -11.67 17.77
CA ALA A 279 -21.87 -11.81 16.86
C ALA A 279 -22.59 -13.17 17.00
N ASN A 280 -21.84 -14.26 17.19
CA ASN A 280 -22.40 -15.59 17.42
C ASN A 280 -23.17 -15.67 18.75
N GLU A 281 -22.67 -15.05 19.83
CA GLU A 281 -23.39 -14.95 21.10
C GLU A 281 -24.70 -14.16 20.95
N TRP A 282 -24.68 -13.04 20.23
CA TRP A 282 -25.89 -12.28 19.92
C TRP A 282 -26.89 -13.06 19.07
N ALA A 283 -26.41 -13.88 18.12
CA ALA A 283 -27.27 -14.75 17.34
C ALA A 283 -27.96 -15.80 18.21
N LEU A 284 -27.24 -16.41 19.16
CA LEU A 284 -27.82 -17.33 20.15
C LEU A 284 -28.83 -16.62 21.07
N TYR A 285 -28.55 -15.38 21.47
CA TYR A 285 -29.50 -14.61 22.27
C TYR A 285 -30.79 -14.31 21.50
N ARG A 286 -30.70 -13.98 20.20
CA ARG A 286 -31.88 -13.78 19.34
C ARG A 286 -32.71 -15.05 19.20
N THR A 287 -32.10 -16.20 18.91
CA THR A 287 -32.84 -17.46 18.77
C THR A 287 -33.51 -17.86 20.09
N TRP A 288 -32.84 -17.65 21.22
CA TRP A 288 -33.43 -17.85 22.54
C TRP A 288 -34.62 -16.90 22.80
N ALA A 289 -34.49 -15.62 22.45
CA ALA A 289 -35.56 -14.65 22.61
C ALA A 289 -36.81 -14.98 21.78
N GLU A 290 -36.63 -15.43 20.54
CA GLU A 290 -37.70 -15.92 19.68
C GLU A 290 -38.39 -17.15 20.27
N TRP A 291 -37.62 -18.12 20.75
CA TRP A 291 -38.16 -19.31 21.43
C TRP A 291 -38.96 -18.95 22.68
N ALA A 292 -38.43 -18.06 23.51
CA ALA A 292 -39.13 -17.57 24.71
C ALA A 292 -40.44 -16.85 24.34
N GLU A 293 -40.47 -16.12 23.23
CA GLU A 293 -41.70 -15.50 22.73
C GLU A 293 -42.71 -16.54 22.25
N MET A 294 -42.29 -17.57 21.52
CA MET A 294 -43.17 -18.68 21.11
C MET A 294 -43.80 -19.37 22.32
N ARG A 295 -43.02 -19.66 23.36
CA ARG A 295 -43.55 -20.24 24.62
C ARG A 295 -44.56 -19.32 25.30
N ARG A 296 -44.29 -18.02 25.40
CA ARG A 296 -45.26 -17.06 25.95
C ARG A 296 -46.59 -17.06 25.17
N ARG A 297 -46.53 -17.17 23.84
CA ARG A 297 -47.73 -17.23 23.00
C ARG A 297 -48.50 -18.55 23.20
N GLU A 298 -47.80 -19.67 23.35
CA GLU A 298 -48.40 -20.98 23.62
C GLU A 298 -49.06 -21.00 25.01
N ASP A 299 -48.35 -20.58 26.05
CA ASP A 299 -48.89 -20.49 27.42
C ASP A 299 -50.15 -19.58 27.45
N ALA A 300 -50.16 -18.48 26.70
CA ALA A 300 -51.32 -17.61 26.58
C ALA A 300 -52.51 -18.29 25.85
N ARG A 301 -52.26 -19.15 24.87
CA ARG A 301 -53.30 -19.95 24.20
C ARG A 301 -53.85 -21.02 25.14
N GLU A 302 -52.98 -21.73 25.85
CA GLU A 302 -53.38 -22.72 26.86
C GLU A 302 -54.23 -22.07 27.96
N ALA A 303 -53.81 -20.91 28.46
CA ALA A 303 -54.58 -20.16 29.46
C ALA A 303 -55.99 -19.79 28.96
N ARG A 304 -56.12 -19.34 27.71
CA ARG A 304 -57.43 -19.05 27.08
C ARG A 304 -58.29 -20.31 26.92
N MET A 305 -57.68 -21.44 26.55
CA MET A 305 -58.40 -22.73 26.47
C MET A 305 -58.87 -23.20 27.85
N ALA A 306 -58.03 -23.09 28.89
CA ALA A 306 -58.39 -23.43 30.26
C ALA A 306 -59.50 -22.52 30.82
N GLU A 307 -59.49 -21.24 30.46
CA GLU A 307 -60.58 -20.31 30.80
C GLU A 307 -61.89 -20.74 30.12
N LEU A 308 -61.86 -21.07 28.83
CA LEU A 308 -63.01 -21.58 28.09
C LEU A 308 -63.59 -22.84 28.75
N GLU A 309 -62.74 -23.78 29.17
CA GLU A 309 -63.15 -24.99 29.88
C GLU A 309 -63.76 -24.70 31.26
N ARG A 310 -63.13 -23.84 32.07
CA ARG A 310 -63.63 -23.50 33.42
C ARG A 310 -64.95 -22.75 33.40
N THR A 311 -65.19 -21.92 32.39
CA THR A 311 -66.42 -21.13 32.32
C THR A 311 -67.65 -22.01 32.10
N GLY A 312 -67.48 -23.32 31.84
CA GLY A 312 -68.56 -24.31 31.85
C GLY A 312 -69.68 -24.00 30.85
N GLY A 313 -69.43 -23.08 29.92
CA GLY A 313 -70.32 -22.71 28.84
C GLY A 313 -70.33 -23.85 27.85
N GLY A 314 -71.10 -24.90 28.16
CA GLY A 314 -71.36 -26.00 27.26
C GLY A 314 -71.60 -25.41 25.88
N TRP A 315 -70.83 -25.88 24.89
CA TRP A 315 -70.86 -25.40 23.52
C TRP A 315 -72.32 -25.27 23.07
N LYS A 316 -72.92 -24.10 23.27
CA LYS A 316 -74.12 -23.73 22.57
C LYS A 316 -73.60 -23.52 21.16
N ARG A 317 -73.68 -24.60 20.38
CA ARG A 317 -73.60 -24.60 18.93
C ARG A 317 -74.18 -23.27 18.48
N PRO A 318 -73.38 -22.37 17.91
CA PRO A 318 -73.92 -21.14 17.35
C PRO A 318 -75.01 -21.61 16.39
N GLN A 319 -76.27 -21.34 16.72
CA GLN A 319 -77.32 -21.42 15.72
C GLN A 319 -76.98 -20.29 14.75
N SER A 320 -76.18 -20.63 13.74
CA SER A 320 -76.15 -19.94 12.48
C SER A 320 -77.50 -20.18 11.80
N GLU A 321 -78.55 -19.57 12.36
CA GLU A 321 -79.78 -19.27 11.64
C GLU A 321 -79.56 -17.92 10.95
N ALA A 322 -79.35 -17.99 9.64
CA ALA A 322 -80.04 -17.16 8.66
C ALA A 322 -80.20 -15.67 9.02
N ALA A 323 -79.12 -14.90 8.90
CA ALA A 323 -79.25 -13.47 8.61
C ALA A 323 -78.02 -12.98 7.84
N GLU A 324 -78.25 -12.74 6.54
CA GLU A 324 -77.66 -11.66 5.74
C GLU A 324 -76.12 -11.73 5.54
N ASP A 325 -75.57 -12.21 4.42
CA ASP A 325 -75.90 -11.92 3.02
C ASP A 325 -76.20 -10.42 2.80
N LYS A 326 -75.19 -9.55 2.98
CA LYS A 326 -75.22 -8.14 2.49
C LYS A 326 -73.96 -7.26 2.59
N ASN A 327 -72.73 -7.78 2.72
CA ASN A 327 -71.53 -6.92 2.66
C ASN A 327 -70.47 -7.46 1.69
N GLU A 328 -70.93 -7.81 0.48
CA GLU A 328 -70.10 -7.87 -0.71
C GLU A 328 -70.16 -6.48 -1.37
N ALA A 329 -69.01 -5.96 -1.81
CA ALA A 329 -68.76 -4.62 -2.36
C ALA A 329 -68.53 -3.49 -1.33
N ALA A 330 -67.26 -3.23 -1.02
CA ALA A 330 -66.62 -1.91 -1.18
C ALA A 330 -65.27 -1.87 -0.44
N ASP A 331 -64.20 -2.36 -1.05
CA ASP A 331 -62.88 -1.72 -0.93
C ASP A 331 -61.91 -2.18 -2.03
N GLU A 332 -62.31 -1.97 -3.29
CA GLU A 332 -61.35 -1.80 -4.39
C GLU A 332 -61.04 -0.31 -4.47
N GLY A 333 -59.92 0.14 -3.91
CA GLY A 333 -59.57 1.55 -4.03
C GLY A 333 -58.41 2.05 -3.17
N ALA A 334 -57.18 1.64 -3.49
CA ALA A 334 -56.01 2.53 -3.48
C ALA A 334 -54.76 1.75 -3.91
N GLU A 335 -54.61 1.53 -5.22
CA GLU A 335 -53.27 1.52 -5.82
C GLU A 335 -52.70 2.93 -5.65
N GLY A 336 -52.01 3.14 -4.54
CA GLY A 336 -51.15 4.30 -4.35
C GLY A 336 -49.80 4.01 -4.99
N ASP A 337 -49.60 4.56 -6.19
CA ASP A 337 -48.28 4.91 -6.70
C ASP A 337 -47.48 5.58 -5.58
N ASN A 338 -46.45 4.89 -5.10
CA ASN A 338 -45.36 5.53 -4.36
C ASN A 338 -44.15 5.59 -5.30
N GLU A 339 -44.34 6.36 -6.37
CA GLU A 339 -43.26 6.97 -7.13
C GLU A 339 -42.59 8.03 -6.26
N GLU A 340 -41.25 8.01 -6.29
CA GLU A 340 -40.37 9.12 -5.94
C GLU A 340 -40.38 9.63 -4.49
N GLU A 341 -39.40 9.20 -3.69
CA GLU A 341 -38.47 10.18 -3.11
C GLU A 341 -37.04 9.64 -3.19
N GLU A 342 -36.34 10.20 -4.17
CA GLU A 342 -34.91 10.41 -4.26
C GLU A 342 -34.36 10.88 -2.89
N GLU A 343 -33.82 9.96 -2.08
CA GLU A 343 -33.05 10.36 -0.90
C GLU A 343 -31.66 10.84 -1.35
N VAL A 344 -31.66 12.15 -1.60
CA VAL A 344 -30.55 13.08 -1.73
C VAL A 344 -29.31 12.63 -0.98
N ARG A 345 -28.29 12.34 -1.78
CA ARG A 345 -26.87 12.65 -1.58
C ARG A 345 -26.65 13.79 -0.58
N GLY A 346 -26.48 13.43 0.69
CA GLY A 346 -25.94 14.29 1.73
C GLY A 346 -24.48 13.95 1.97
N GLU A 347 -23.58 14.44 1.11
CA GLU A 347 -22.16 14.60 1.45
C GLU A 347 -22.08 15.56 2.64
N LYS A 348 -21.97 15.02 3.85
CA LYS A 348 -21.67 15.80 5.05
C LYS A 348 -20.14 15.89 5.18
N GLU A 349 -19.57 16.75 4.34
CA GLU A 349 -18.35 17.49 4.70
C GLU A 349 -18.63 18.32 5.95
N GLY A 350 -17.70 18.32 6.89
CA GLY A 350 -17.66 19.30 7.98
C GLY A 350 -17.56 18.68 9.36
N GLY A 351 -16.31 18.55 9.84
CA GLY A 351 -16.02 18.20 11.22
C GLY A 351 -14.55 17.88 11.43
N GLU A 352 -13.65 18.75 10.99
CA GLU A 352 -12.28 18.80 11.54
C GLU A 352 -12.41 19.18 13.03
N GLU A 353 -12.54 18.19 13.90
CA GLU A 353 -12.22 18.37 15.32
C GLU A 353 -10.70 18.44 15.43
N GLN A 354 -10.24 19.69 15.40
CA GLN A 354 -8.95 20.14 15.91
C GLN A 354 -8.91 19.81 17.41
N GLU A 355 -8.53 18.58 17.77
CA GLU A 355 -8.22 18.26 19.15
C GLU A 355 -6.91 18.94 19.54
N GLY A 356 -7.06 19.87 20.47
CA GLY A 356 -6.04 20.74 20.97
C GLY A 356 -4.86 20.00 21.58
N GLY A 357 -3.71 20.65 21.50
CA GLY A 357 -2.51 20.26 22.19
C GLY A 357 -2.75 20.07 23.69
N GLY A 358 -2.50 18.85 24.14
CA GLY A 358 -2.22 18.53 25.53
C GLY A 358 -0.72 18.37 25.70
N GLU A 359 -0.04 19.48 25.96
CA GLU A 359 1.28 19.52 26.60
C GLU A 359 1.25 18.62 27.84
N GLN A 360 1.98 17.50 27.82
CA GLN A 360 2.39 16.81 29.03
C GLN A 360 3.90 16.97 29.16
N ALA A 361 4.26 17.99 29.95
CA ALA A 361 5.54 18.06 30.61
C ALA A 361 5.71 16.79 31.48
N MET A 362 6.74 16.02 31.18
CA MET A 362 7.25 14.99 32.07
C MET A 362 8.37 15.66 32.88
N GLU A 363 8.07 16.05 34.12
CA GLU A 363 9.07 16.34 35.14
C GLU A 363 9.66 15.02 35.69
N GLU A 364 10.94 15.12 36.08
CA GLU A 364 11.95 14.10 36.50
C GLU A 364 11.49 12.80 37.17
#